data_AF-A0A0B1SY45-F1
#
_entry.id   AF-A0A0B1SY45-F1
#
_cell.length_a   1.000
_cell.length_b   1.000
_cell.length_c   1.000
_cell.angle_alpha   90.00
_cell.angle_beta   90.00
_cell.angle_gamma   90.00
#
_symmetry.space_group_name_H-M   'P 1'
#
loop_
_entity.id
_entity.type
_entity.pdbx_description
1 polymer ?
#
loop_
_entity_poly.entity_id
_entity_poly.type
_entity_poly.pdbx_seq_one_letter_code
_entity_poly.pdbx_strand_id
1 'polypeptide(L)'
;MFLAVATLALFASAQKICPRCPGVYAVDCNGLLDRKTCLSAAEARVQHHENPGKSCTMEITCPRGTAAFLFDGVVKNYLMYAGNPIQCVDRGRGGPHSSWSTELDGGFTSDFEFITCFTDFS
;
A
#
# COMPACT_ATOMS: atom_id res chain seq x y z
N MET A 1 18.34 -18.16 46.27
CA MET A 1 17.00 -17.59 46.01
C MET A 1 17.13 -16.78 44.72
N PHE A 2 16.84 -17.37 43.57
CA PHE A 2 17.08 -16.76 42.26
C PHE A 2 15.86 -15.95 41.82
N LEU A 3 16.07 -14.66 41.57
CA LEU A 3 15.09 -13.75 40.97
C LEU A 3 14.87 -14.14 39.50
N ALA A 4 13.66 -14.60 39.16
CA ALA A 4 13.23 -14.70 37.77
C ALA A 4 12.73 -13.33 37.30
N VAL A 5 13.55 -12.63 36.52
CA VAL A 5 13.16 -11.42 35.80
C VAL A 5 12.40 -11.86 34.54
N ALA A 6 11.08 -11.83 34.58
CA ALA A 6 10.23 -12.05 33.42
C ALA A 6 10.33 -10.83 32.49
N THR A 7 11.15 -10.96 31.44
CA THR A 7 11.19 -10.00 30.32
C THR A 7 10.01 -10.30 29.41
N LEU A 8 8.91 -9.57 29.60
CA LEU A 8 7.79 -9.53 28.67
C LEU A 8 8.27 -8.85 27.37
N ALA A 9 8.60 -9.66 26.37
CA ALA A 9 8.79 -9.20 25.01
C ALA A 9 7.43 -8.70 24.47
N LEU A 10 7.24 -7.37 24.49
CA LEU A 10 6.22 -6.70 23.70
C LEU A 10 6.59 -6.90 22.23
N PHE A 11 6.06 -7.98 21.62
CA PHE A 11 5.93 -8.04 20.18
C PHE A 11 4.93 -6.96 19.79
N ALA A 12 5.45 -5.76 19.51
CA ALA A 12 4.76 -4.77 18.72
C ALA A 12 4.53 -5.40 17.35
N SER A 13 3.43 -6.14 17.23
CA SER A 13 2.85 -6.49 15.95
C SER A 13 2.60 -5.14 15.32
N ALA A 14 3.40 -4.78 14.31
CA ALA A 14 3.03 -3.72 13.40
C ALA A 14 1.70 -4.18 12.79
N GLN A 15 0.59 -3.80 13.44
CA GLN A 15 -0.73 -3.99 12.88
C GLN A 15 -0.63 -3.36 11.52
N LYS A 16 -0.82 -4.19 10.49
CA LYS A 16 -0.87 -3.75 9.11
C LYS A 16 -2.15 -2.92 9.06
N ILE A 17 -2.03 -1.63 9.41
CA ILE A 17 -3.11 -0.64 9.31
C ILE A 17 -3.52 -0.76 7.85
N CYS A 18 -4.67 -1.38 7.61
CA CYS A 18 -5.12 -1.80 6.28
C CYS A 18 -4.37 -3.01 5.70
N PRO A 19 -4.70 -4.25 6.14
CA PRO A 19 -3.93 -5.43 5.75
C PRO A 19 -3.97 -5.76 4.25
N ARG A 20 -4.90 -5.17 3.50
CA ARG A 20 -5.26 -5.53 2.12
C ARG A 20 -5.38 -4.34 1.16
N CYS A 21 -4.92 -3.14 1.53
CA CYS A 21 -4.58 -2.12 0.54
C CYS A 21 -3.36 -2.57 -0.29
N PRO A 22 -3.12 -1.97 -1.48
CA PRO A 22 -1.89 -2.22 -2.24
C PRO A 22 -0.68 -2.06 -1.33
N GLY A 23 0.29 -2.97 -1.46
CA GLY A 23 1.56 -2.83 -0.76
C GLY A 23 2.21 -1.50 -1.17
N VAL A 24 2.71 -0.75 -0.19
CA VAL A 24 3.61 0.35 -0.53
C VAL A 24 4.93 -0.28 -0.91
N TYR A 25 5.43 0.10 -2.08
CA TYR A 25 6.72 -0.30 -2.61
C TYR A 25 6.83 -1.78 -3.03
N ALA A 26 7.47 -2.00 -4.17
CA ALA A 26 7.96 -3.30 -4.60
C ALA A 26 9.49 -3.22 -4.68
N VAL A 27 10.18 -4.15 -4.01
CA VAL A 27 11.64 -4.29 -4.17
C VAL A 27 11.94 -4.46 -5.66
N ASP A 28 12.96 -3.75 -6.16
CA ASP A 28 13.38 -3.74 -7.56
C ASP A 28 12.28 -3.36 -8.58
N CYS A 29 11.22 -2.66 -8.15
CA CYS A 29 10.09 -2.29 -9.02
C CYS A 29 9.45 -3.46 -9.77
N ASN A 30 9.51 -4.69 -9.24
CA ASN A 30 9.16 -5.92 -9.97
C ASN A 30 9.98 -6.13 -11.25
N GLY A 31 11.27 -5.79 -11.24
CA GLY A 31 12.19 -6.00 -12.36
C GLY A 31 12.18 -4.90 -13.41
N LEU A 32 11.54 -3.75 -13.16
CA LEU A 32 11.64 -2.56 -14.03
C LEU A 32 12.96 -1.80 -13.81
N LEU A 33 14.07 -2.51 -13.89
CA LEU A 33 15.43 -2.00 -13.68
C LEU A 33 15.86 -0.97 -14.74
N ASP A 34 15.15 -0.96 -15.88
CA ASP A 34 15.69 -0.40 -17.11
C ASP A 34 15.74 1.12 -17.10
N ARG A 35 14.86 1.79 -16.35
CA ARG A 35 14.79 3.27 -16.34
C ARG A 35 14.36 3.89 -15.02
N LYS A 36 13.63 3.20 -14.13
CA LYS A 36 12.85 3.84 -13.05
C LYS A 36 13.43 3.58 -11.66
N THR A 37 13.81 4.64 -10.95
CA THR A 37 14.08 4.54 -9.51
C THR A 37 12.73 4.47 -8.78
N CYS A 38 12.36 3.30 -8.25
CA CYS A 38 11.28 3.20 -7.26
C CYS A 38 11.75 3.83 -5.96
N LEU A 39 11.00 4.80 -5.47
CA LEU A 39 11.21 5.28 -4.12
C LEU A 39 10.59 4.32 -3.09
N SER A 40 11.29 4.13 -1.99
CA SER A 40 10.86 3.34 -0.84
C SER A 40 9.64 3.96 -0.16
N ALA A 41 8.93 3.17 0.65
CA ALA A 41 7.85 3.66 1.52
C ALA A 41 8.30 4.68 2.57
N ALA A 42 9.61 4.84 2.82
CA ALA A 42 10.13 5.89 3.70
C ALA A 42 10.27 7.23 2.95
N GLU A 43 10.51 7.17 1.65
CA GLU A 43 10.62 8.34 0.77
C GLU A 43 9.23 8.77 0.27
N ALA A 44 8.36 7.82 -0.03
CA ALA A 44 6.94 8.06 -0.28
C ALA A 44 6.21 8.17 1.06
N ARG A 45 5.67 9.35 1.39
CA ARG A 45 4.94 9.51 2.66
C ARG A 45 3.56 8.86 2.52
N VAL A 46 3.38 7.67 3.12
CA VAL A 46 2.10 6.97 3.11
C VAL A 46 1.39 7.09 4.45
N GLN A 47 0.12 7.46 4.42
CA GLN A 47 -0.76 7.49 5.57
C GLN A 47 -1.92 6.53 5.34
N HIS A 48 -2.30 5.79 6.38
CA HIS A 48 -3.42 4.87 6.34
C HIS A 48 -4.46 5.34 7.36
N HIS A 49 -5.70 5.44 6.94
CA HIS A 49 -6.83 5.70 7.80
C HIS A 49 -7.81 4.54 7.70
N GLU A 50 -7.95 3.80 8.79
CA GLU A 50 -8.88 2.70 8.87
C GLU A 50 -10.25 3.19 9.33
N ASN A 51 -11.30 2.79 8.61
CA ASN A 51 -12.68 2.82 9.08
C ASN A 51 -13.02 1.40 9.57
N PRO A 52 -13.08 1.18 10.90
CA PRO A 52 -13.15 -0.16 11.48
C PRO A 52 -14.20 -1.06 10.81
N GLY A 53 -13.73 -2.16 10.22
CA GLY A 53 -14.56 -3.22 9.64
C GLY A 53 -15.31 -2.86 8.35
N LYS A 54 -15.01 -1.74 7.69
CA LYS A 54 -15.71 -1.31 6.46
C LYS A 54 -14.78 -0.94 5.33
N SER A 55 -13.81 -0.08 5.60
CA SER A 55 -12.90 0.41 4.57
C SER A 55 -11.59 0.90 5.17
N CYS A 56 -10.61 1.07 4.31
CA CYS A 56 -9.41 1.82 4.60
C CYS A 56 -9.20 2.84 3.50
N THR A 57 -8.66 4.00 3.85
CA THR A 57 -8.10 4.94 2.89
C THR A 57 -6.58 4.99 3.03
N MET A 58 -5.87 4.87 1.91
CA MET A 58 -4.43 5.01 1.82
C MET A 58 -4.10 6.31 1.08
N GLU A 59 -3.46 7.25 1.76
CA GLU A 59 -2.96 8.47 1.17
C GLU A 59 -1.48 8.30 0.84
N ILE A 60 -1.07 8.68 -0.37
CA ILE A 60 0.34 8.68 -0.77
C ILE A 60 0.76 10.09 -1.16
N THR A 61 1.90 10.54 -0.65
CA THR A 61 2.54 11.78 -1.10
C THR A 61 3.92 11.44 -1.65
N CYS A 62 4.07 11.62 -2.95
CA CYS A 62 5.34 11.44 -3.64
C CYS A 62 6.22 12.71 -3.50
N PRO A 63 7.55 12.56 -3.33
CA PRO A 63 8.48 13.68 -3.36
C PRO A 63 8.42 14.49 -4.66
N ARG A 64 8.86 15.75 -4.59
CA ARG A 64 8.92 16.63 -5.76
C ARG A 64 9.77 16.01 -6.87
N GLY A 65 9.26 16.04 -8.10
CA GLY A 65 9.91 15.42 -9.26
C GLY A 65 9.58 13.93 -9.43
N THR A 66 8.67 13.39 -8.61
CA THR A 66 8.16 12.03 -8.75
C THR A 66 6.63 12.01 -8.82
N ALA A 67 6.07 10.96 -9.42
CA ALA A 67 4.64 10.73 -9.51
C ALA A 67 4.27 9.34 -9.00
N ALA A 68 3.04 9.16 -8.52
CA ALA A 68 2.56 7.88 -8.02
C ALA A 68 2.13 6.96 -9.17
N PHE A 69 2.44 5.67 -9.03
CA PHE A 69 2.06 4.63 -9.98
C PHE A 69 1.58 3.38 -9.24
N LEU A 70 0.53 2.78 -9.77
CA LEU A 70 -0.03 1.52 -9.31
C LEU A 70 0.42 0.39 -10.22
N PHE A 71 0.92 -0.70 -9.64
CA PHE A 71 1.18 -1.93 -10.36
C PHE A 71 -0.09 -2.77 -10.43
N ASP A 72 -0.57 -2.99 -11.64
CA ASP A 72 -1.67 -3.91 -11.92
C ASP A 72 -1.11 -5.32 -12.14
N GLY A 73 -1.45 -6.25 -11.23
CA GLY A 73 -0.98 -7.63 -11.29
C GLY A 73 -1.55 -8.44 -12.45
N VAL A 74 -2.71 -8.02 -12.99
CA VAL A 74 -3.39 -8.69 -14.11
C VAL A 74 -2.68 -8.38 -15.42
N VAL A 75 -2.43 -7.10 -15.70
CA VAL A 75 -1.73 -6.68 -16.94
C VAL A 75 -0.22 -6.57 -16.79
N LYS A 76 0.32 -6.80 -15.58
CA LYS A 76 1.75 -6.76 -15.25
C LYS A 76 2.40 -5.42 -15.62
N ASN A 77 1.69 -4.31 -15.42
CA ASN A 77 2.14 -2.99 -15.82
C ASN A 77 1.87 -1.93 -14.75
N TYR A 78 2.60 -0.81 -14.81
CA TYR A 78 2.35 0.35 -13.97
C TYR A 78 1.46 1.35 -14.67
N LEU A 79 0.46 1.83 -13.94
CA LEU A 79 -0.46 2.89 -14.36
C LEU A 79 -0.19 4.12 -13.51
N MET A 80 -0.05 5.28 -14.16
CA MET A 80 0.07 6.54 -13.43
C MET A 80 -1.19 6.78 -12.62
N TYR A 81 -1.01 7.08 -11.34
CA TYR A 81 -2.09 7.29 -10.40
C TYR A 81 -2.04 8.71 -9.86
N ALA A 82 -3.07 9.49 -10.18
CA ALA A 82 -3.23 10.87 -9.73
C ALA A 82 -4.39 11.04 -8.73
N GLY A 83 -5.19 9.99 -8.51
CA GLY A 83 -6.19 10.00 -7.44
C GLY A 83 -5.48 10.02 -6.08
N ASN A 84 -6.05 10.68 -5.09
CA ASN A 84 -5.53 10.63 -3.72
C ASN A 84 -6.68 11.12 -2.82
N PRO A 85 -7.21 10.29 -1.90
CA PRO A 85 -6.71 8.99 -1.42
C PRO A 85 -7.13 7.77 -2.26
N ILE A 86 -6.46 6.62 -2.07
CA ILE A 86 -6.92 5.30 -2.53
C ILE A 86 -7.90 4.73 -1.52
N GLN A 87 -9.04 4.21 -1.98
CA GLN A 87 -9.96 3.49 -1.12
C GLN A 87 -9.77 1.98 -1.25
N CYS A 88 -9.77 1.29 -0.12
CA CYS A 88 -9.75 -0.16 -0.03
C CYS A 88 -10.99 -0.59 0.74
N VAL A 89 -11.93 -1.25 0.08
CA VAL A 89 -13.25 -1.56 0.67
C VAL A 89 -13.36 -3.05 0.90
N ASP A 90 -13.87 -3.45 2.07
CA ASP A 90 -14.23 -4.84 2.32
C ASP A 90 -15.64 -5.13 1.80
N ARG A 91 -15.73 -5.83 0.67
CA ARG A 91 -17.02 -6.29 0.12
C ARG A 91 -17.55 -7.56 0.80
N GLY A 92 -16.81 -8.12 1.76
CA GLY A 92 -17.18 -9.34 2.50
C GLY A 92 -17.56 -9.13 3.99
N ARG A 93 -17.96 -7.91 4.37
CA ARG A 93 -18.57 -7.56 5.69
C ARG A 93 -17.77 -7.99 6.94
N GLY A 94 -16.44 -7.98 6.90
CA GLY A 94 -15.59 -8.26 8.06
C GLY A 94 -15.61 -9.72 8.54
N GLY A 95 -16.10 -10.65 7.71
CA GLY A 95 -16.15 -12.08 8.02
C GLY A 95 -14.98 -12.90 7.45
N PRO A 96 -14.98 -14.23 7.64
CA PRO A 96 -13.98 -15.14 7.06
C PRO A 96 -13.95 -15.14 5.51
N HIS A 97 -14.94 -14.50 4.87
CA HIS A 97 -15.03 -14.30 3.43
C HIS A 97 -14.84 -12.82 3.02
N SER A 98 -14.08 -12.04 3.81
CA SER A 98 -13.72 -10.67 3.43
C SER A 98 -13.09 -10.63 2.03
N SER A 99 -13.66 -9.80 1.16
CA SER A 99 -13.22 -9.63 -0.22
C SER A 99 -12.86 -8.17 -0.40
N TRP A 100 -11.58 -7.86 -0.24
CA TRP A 100 -11.09 -6.50 -0.31
C TRP A 100 -10.87 -6.11 -1.76
N SER A 101 -11.37 -4.94 -2.15
CA SER A 101 -11.13 -4.35 -3.46
C SER A 101 -10.53 -2.96 -3.31
N THR A 102 -9.50 -2.67 -4.11
CA THR A 102 -8.99 -1.31 -4.30
C THR A 102 -9.92 -0.58 -5.26
N GLU A 103 -10.51 0.51 -4.80
CA GLU A 103 -11.39 1.38 -5.57
C GLU A 103 -10.65 2.71 -5.81
N LEU A 104 -10.38 3.00 -7.08
CA LEU A 104 -9.83 4.28 -7.48
C LEU A 104 -10.95 5.24 -7.90
N ASP A 105 -10.65 6.53 -7.87
CA ASP A 105 -11.52 7.56 -8.43
C ASP A 105 -11.94 7.20 -9.87
N GLY A 106 -13.23 7.35 -10.17
CA GLY A 106 -13.82 6.94 -11.44
C GLY A 106 -14.33 5.50 -11.48
N GLY A 107 -14.28 4.77 -10.35
CA GLY A 107 -14.88 3.43 -10.23
C GLY A 107 -14.00 2.31 -10.80
N PHE A 108 -12.72 2.57 -11.02
CA PHE A 108 -11.78 1.54 -11.46
C PHE A 108 -11.46 0.61 -10.30
N THR A 109 -11.78 -0.67 -10.47
CA THR A 109 -11.41 -1.74 -9.56
C THR A 109 -10.49 -2.71 -10.29
N SER A 110 -9.26 -2.87 -9.81
CA SER A 110 -8.31 -3.89 -10.28
C SER A 110 -7.59 -4.49 -9.08
N ASP A 111 -6.91 -5.61 -9.32
CA ASP A 111 -6.02 -6.27 -8.35
C ASP A 111 -4.67 -5.52 -8.34
N PHE A 112 -4.71 -4.29 -7.83
CA PHE A 112 -3.51 -3.47 -7.63
C PHE A 112 -2.69 -4.04 -6.49
N GLU A 113 -1.52 -4.59 -6.81
CA GLU A 113 -0.67 -5.26 -5.82
C GLU A 113 0.22 -4.27 -5.08
N PHE A 114 0.76 -3.27 -5.80
CA PHE A 114 1.72 -2.31 -5.25
C PHE A 114 1.44 -0.88 -5.70
N ILE A 115 1.81 0.08 -4.85
CA ILE A 115 1.96 1.49 -5.21
C ILE A 115 3.39 1.96 -5.00
N THR A 116 3.92 2.76 -5.91
CA THR A 116 5.26 3.35 -5.78
C THR A 116 5.32 4.76 -6.39
N CYS A 117 6.33 5.53 -6.03
CA CYS A 117 6.63 6.80 -6.66
C CYS A 117 7.81 6.63 -7.63
N PHE A 118 7.64 7.04 -8.89
CA PHE A 118 8.71 7.07 -9.90
C PHE A 118 9.17 8.49 -10.15
N THR A 119 10.47 8.70 -10.34
CA THR A 119 10.99 9.92 -10.98
C THR A 119 10.44 10.01 -12.39
N ASP A 120 9.75 11.10 -12.69
CA ASP A 120 9.18 11.30 -14.02
C ASP A 120 10.31 11.49 -15.03
N PHE A 121 10.20 10.88 -16.22
CA PHE A 121 11.15 11.10 -17.31
C PHE A 121 10.66 12.29 -18.11
N SER A 122 10.96 13.49 -17.61
CA SER A 122 11.11 14.64 -18.51
C SER A 122 12.47 14.56 -19.20
#